data_AF-A0AAV8YJS7-F1
#
_entry.id   AF-A0AAV8YJS7-F1
#
_cell.length_a   1.000
_cell.length_b   1.000
_cell.length_c   1.000
_cell.angle_alpha   90.00
_cell.angle_beta   90.00
_cell.angle_gamma   90.00
#
_symmetry.space_group_name_H-M   'P 1'
#
loop_
_entity.id
_entity.type
_entity.pdbx_description
1 polymer ?
#
loop_
_entity_poly.entity_id
_entity_poly.type
_entity_poly.pdbx_seq_one_letter_code
_entity_poly.pdbx_strand_id
1 'polypeptide(L)'
;MIEVAIIGSDMQEVIGTAIAIYLLSNRAIPIWGGVLITIVDTFTFLFLDKYGLRKLESFFGLLITVMGVTFGFEYITSKPNAVGVLEGMFVPWCKGCDSRALLQAVGIVGAVIMPHNLYLHSALVKSRDIDRKKRDKVRDANKYYFIEAAIALLVSFVINVFVVAVFAHGLYQTTNQQVQNDEYVDADLYKGASSWVCTYGLAAMYIWAVGILAAGQSSTMTGTYAGQFTMEGFLNLQWARWKRVLFTRTIAIVPTFCLAFFSNLEDLTV
;
A
#
# COMPACT_ATOMS: atom_id res chain seq x y z
N MET A 1 6.42 -4.41 19.78
CA MET A 1 5.20 -4.75 19.01
C MET A 1 5.02 -3.84 17.80
N ILE A 2 5.02 -2.51 17.93
CA ILE A 2 4.85 -1.60 16.77
C ILE A 2 5.95 -1.78 15.72
N GLU A 3 7.21 -1.92 16.11
CA GLU A 3 8.31 -2.23 15.17
C GLU A 3 8.06 -3.50 14.34
N VAL A 4 7.44 -4.53 14.95
CA VAL A 4 7.09 -5.76 14.24
C VAL A 4 5.99 -5.50 13.22
N ALA A 5 4.99 -4.67 13.56
CA ALA A 5 3.95 -4.26 12.63
C ALA A 5 4.52 -3.42 11.47
N ILE A 6 5.52 -2.57 11.74
CA ILE A 6 6.21 -1.80 10.70
C ILE A 6 7.00 -2.72 9.78
N ILE A 7 7.76 -3.68 10.33
CA ILE A 7 8.49 -4.67 9.52
C ILE A 7 7.51 -5.50 8.66
N GLY A 8 6.36 -5.88 9.21
CA GLY A 8 5.32 -6.60 8.46
C GLY A 8 4.74 -5.77 7.30
N SER A 9 4.50 -4.48 7.51
CA SER A 9 4.11 -3.54 6.44
C SER A 9 5.21 -3.41 5.38
N ASP A 10 6.46 -3.25 5.82
CA ASP A 10 7.64 -3.11 4.96
C ASP A 10 7.81 -4.33 4.04
N MET A 11 7.52 -5.54 4.53
CA MET A 11 7.51 -6.76 3.71
C MET A 11 6.47 -6.70 2.58
N GLN A 12 5.24 -6.29 2.88
CA GLN A 12 4.17 -6.16 1.86
C GLN A 12 4.56 -5.16 0.77
N GLU A 13 5.25 -4.09 1.15
CA GLU A 13 5.71 -3.03 0.25
C GLU A 13 6.84 -3.50 -0.68
N VAL A 14 7.81 -4.25 -0.13
CA VAL A 14 8.89 -4.85 -0.90
C VAL A 14 8.32 -5.82 -1.94
N ILE A 15 7.34 -6.65 -1.56
CA ILE A 15 6.66 -7.57 -2.48
C ILE A 15 5.91 -6.80 -3.56
N GLY A 16 5.09 -5.81 -3.20
CA GLY A 16 4.33 -5.00 -4.15
C GLY A 16 5.24 -4.28 -5.15
N THR A 17 6.34 -3.70 -4.68
CA THR A 17 7.32 -3.00 -5.52
C THR A 17 8.06 -3.97 -6.44
N ALA A 18 8.42 -5.15 -5.95
CA ALA A 18 9.04 -6.19 -6.77
C ALA A 18 8.11 -6.69 -7.88
N ILE A 19 6.81 -6.88 -7.59
CA ILE A 19 5.80 -7.25 -8.59
C ILE A 19 5.61 -6.11 -9.60
N ALA A 20 5.56 -4.86 -9.16
CA ALA A 20 5.47 -3.71 -10.05
C ALA A 20 6.66 -3.64 -11.02
N ILE A 21 7.89 -3.84 -10.53
CA ILE A 21 9.10 -3.87 -11.36
C ILE A 21 9.08 -5.06 -12.33
N TYR A 22 8.62 -6.23 -11.87
CA TYR A 22 8.46 -7.41 -12.71
C TYR A 22 7.49 -7.14 -13.89
N LEU A 23 6.36 -6.48 -13.61
CA LEU A 23 5.38 -6.09 -14.63
C LEU A 23 5.93 -4.99 -15.57
N LEU A 24 6.56 -3.94 -15.03
CA LEU A 24 7.16 -2.85 -15.80
C LEU A 24 8.29 -3.31 -16.73
N SER A 25 9.00 -4.36 -16.34
CA SER A 25 10.10 -4.93 -17.14
C SER A 25 9.61 -5.96 -18.16
N ASN A 26 8.29 -6.06 -18.39
CA ASN A 26 7.69 -7.06 -19.26
C ASN A 26 8.19 -8.48 -18.94
N ARG A 27 8.26 -8.84 -17.66
CA ARG A 27 8.75 -10.12 -17.13
C ARG A 27 10.25 -10.40 -17.35
N ALA A 28 11.05 -9.42 -17.76
CA ALA A 28 12.49 -9.60 -17.94
C ALA A 28 13.27 -9.69 -16.62
N ILE A 29 12.80 -8.99 -15.57
CA ILE A 29 13.44 -9.00 -14.25
C ILE A 29 12.64 -9.94 -13.35
N PRO A 30 13.23 -11.00 -12.78
CA PRO A 30 12.54 -11.92 -11.87
C PRO A 30 12.19 -11.23 -10.55
N ILE A 31 11.22 -11.79 -9.81
CA ILE A 31 10.73 -11.21 -8.54
C ILE A 31 11.87 -10.99 -7.53
N TRP A 32 12.79 -11.95 -7.40
CA TRP A 32 13.97 -11.82 -6.54
C TRP A 32 14.88 -10.64 -6.96
N GLY A 33 14.98 -10.36 -8.26
CA GLY A 33 15.69 -9.21 -8.79
C GLY A 33 14.97 -7.90 -8.47
N GLY A 34 13.64 -7.89 -8.57
CA GLY A 34 12.79 -6.78 -8.12
C GLY A 34 13.00 -6.45 -6.64
N VAL A 35 13.07 -7.47 -5.78
CA VAL A 35 13.35 -7.32 -4.34
C VAL A 35 14.71 -6.66 -4.12
N LEU A 36 15.76 -7.06 -4.83
CA LEU A 36 17.08 -6.42 -4.71
C LEU A 36 17.07 -4.96 -5.17
N ILE A 37 16.29 -4.63 -6.20
CA ILE A 37 16.15 -3.24 -6.66
C ILE A 37 15.46 -2.36 -5.60
N THR A 38 14.60 -2.92 -4.75
CA THR A 38 14.01 -2.16 -3.63
C THR A 38 15.06 -1.69 -2.59
N ILE A 39 16.26 -2.26 -2.58
CA ILE A 39 17.38 -1.73 -1.77
C ILE A 39 17.77 -0.35 -2.29
N VAL A 40 17.79 -0.15 -3.62
CA VAL A 40 18.12 1.14 -4.24
C VAL A 40 17.11 2.21 -3.81
N ASP A 41 15.84 1.85 -3.68
CA ASP A 41 14.80 2.76 -3.21
C ASP A 41 15.10 3.34 -1.81
N THR A 42 15.65 2.54 -0.89
CA THR A 42 16.03 3.03 0.44
C THR A 42 17.05 4.18 0.37
N PHE A 43 17.94 4.16 -0.63
CA PHE A 43 18.87 5.26 -0.88
C PHE A 43 18.17 6.49 -1.47
N THR A 44 17.18 6.29 -2.34
CA THR A 44 16.34 7.38 -2.88
C THR A 44 15.59 8.10 -1.76
N PHE A 45 15.00 7.35 -0.83
CA PHE A 45 14.36 7.90 0.37
C PHE A 45 15.34 8.71 1.21
N LEU A 46 16.53 8.16 1.48
CA LEU A 46 17.57 8.84 2.25
C LEU A 46 18.03 10.16 1.62
N PHE A 47 18.10 10.18 0.30
CA PHE A 47 18.39 11.39 -0.44
C PHE A 47 17.27 12.42 -0.28
N LEU A 48 16.00 11.99 -0.39
CA LEU A 48 14.83 12.86 -0.26
C LEU A 48 14.67 13.46 1.15
N ASP A 49 14.95 12.69 2.20
CA ASP A 49 14.86 13.14 3.59
C ASP A 49 15.78 14.33 3.89
N LYS A 50 16.90 14.46 3.14
CA LYS A 50 17.82 15.59 3.26
C LYS A 50 17.22 16.92 2.76
N TYR A 51 16.18 16.89 1.92
CA TYR A 51 15.57 18.08 1.31
C TYR A 51 14.45 18.73 2.14
N GLY A 52 14.12 18.16 3.30
CA GLY A 52 13.21 18.75 4.29
C GLY A 52 11.72 18.45 4.09
N LEU A 53 10.94 18.66 5.17
CA LEU A 53 9.56 18.18 5.32
C LEU A 53 8.58 18.67 4.23
N ARG A 54 8.67 19.94 3.81
CA ARG A 54 7.75 20.49 2.79
C ARG A 54 7.91 19.84 1.42
N LYS A 55 9.13 19.46 1.03
CA LYS A 55 9.39 18.80 -0.26
C LYS A 55 8.89 17.36 -0.23
N LEU A 56 9.03 16.71 0.92
CA LEU A 56 8.52 15.38 1.18
C LEU A 56 6.98 15.32 1.15
N GLU A 57 6.29 16.28 1.79
CA GLU A 57 4.82 16.39 1.70
C GLU A 57 4.36 16.56 0.25
N SER A 58 5.05 17.38 -0.54
CA SER A 58 4.75 17.54 -1.97
C SER A 58 4.98 16.26 -2.77
N PHE A 59 5.99 15.46 -2.40
CA PHE A 59 6.27 14.18 -3.03
C PHE A 59 5.18 13.14 -2.71
N PHE A 60 4.71 13.08 -1.47
CA PHE A 60 3.54 12.27 -1.11
C PHE A 60 2.30 12.67 -1.89
N GLY A 61 2.04 13.98 -2.02
CA GLY A 61 0.95 14.49 -2.84
C GLY A 61 1.05 14.03 -4.30
N LEU A 62 2.26 13.98 -4.87
CA LEU A 62 2.51 13.45 -6.20
C LEU A 62 2.22 11.95 -6.28
N LEU A 63 2.70 11.14 -5.33
CA LEU A 63 2.44 9.70 -5.31
C LEU A 63 0.96 9.38 -5.18
N ILE A 64 0.23 10.08 -4.30
CA ILE A 64 -1.22 9.92 -4.15
C ILE A 64 -1.95 10.32 -5.42
N THR A 65 -1.51 11.39 -6.09
CA THR A 65 -2.08 11.81 -7.37
C THR A 65 -1.86 10.75 -8.45
N VAL A 66 -0.66 10.17 -8.53
CA VAL A 66 -0.35 9.07 -9.46
C VAL A 66 -1.25 7.86 -9.18
N MET A 67 -1.40 7.45 -7.92
CA MET A 67 -2.30 6.35 -7.54
C MET A 67 -3.76 6.65 -7.92
N GLY A 68 -4.24 7.86 -7.63
CA GLY A 68 -5.60 8.27 -7.96
C GLY A 68 -5.87 8.29 -9.47
N VAL A 69 -4.92 8.77 -10.27
CA VAL A 69 -5.05 8.82 -11.73
C VAL A 69 -4.95 7.41 -12.33
N THR A 70 -3.98 6.61 -11.91
CA THR A 70 -3.76 5.25 -12.45
C THR A 70 -4.95 4.34 -12.11
N PHE A 71 -5.29 4.18 -10.83
CA PHE A 71 -6.41 3.33 -10.42
C PHE A 71 -7.77 3.90 -10.84
N GLY A 72 -7.91 5.24 -10.88
CA GLY A 72 -9.11 5.88 -11.41
C GLY A 72 -9.31 5.62 -12.91
N PHE A 73 -8.23 5.64 -13.70
CA PHE A 73 -8.28 5.28 -15.12
C PHE A 73 -8.70 3.81 -15.32
N GLU A 74 -8.16 2.90 -14.53
CA GLU A 74 -8.54 1.47 -14.56
C GLU A 74 -10.01 1.27 -14.17
N TYR A 75 -10.49 1.99 -13.16
CA TYR A 75 -11.91 1.95 -12.76
C TYR A 75 -12.85 2.43 -13.86
N ILE A 76 -12.54 3.56 -14.52
CA ILE A 76 -13.35 4.07 -15.63
C ILE A 76 -13.31 3.13 -16.84
N THR A 77 -12.15 2.51 -17.09
CA THR A 77 -11.94 1.60 -18.23
C THR A 77 -12.63 0.25 -18.00
N SER A 78 -12.64 -0.25 -16.77
CA SER A 78 -13.38 -1.48 -16.43
C SER A 78 -14.89 -1.36 -16.54
N LYS A 79 -15.43 -0.14 -16.36
CA LYS A 79 -16.87 0.11 -16.29
C LYS A 79 -17.59 -0.88 -15.36
N PRO A 80 -17.16 -1.03 -14.10
CA PRO A 80 -17.85 -1.90 -13.16
C PRO A 80 -19.28 -1.40 -12.95
N ASN A 81 -20.19 -2.30 -12.60
CA ASN A 81 -21.58 -1.92 -12.32
C ASN A 81 -21.64 -0.96 -11.13
N ALA A 82 -21.76 0.34 -11.41
CA ALA A 82 -21.75 1.39 -10.40
C ALA A 82 -22.88 1.24 -9.36
N VAL A 83 -24.04 0.69 -9.77
CA VAL A 83 -25.15 0.42 -8.86
C VAL A 83 -24.76 -0.67 -7.86
N GLY A 84 -24.12 -1.73 -8.32
CA GLY A 84 -23.64 -2.81 -7.45
C GLY A 84 -22.52 -2.37 -6.51
N VAL A 85 -21.61 -1.49 -6.96
CA VAL A 85 -20.58 -0.90 -6.10
C VAL A 85 -21.22 -0.03 -5.02
N LEU A 86 -22.17 0.84 -5.38
CA LEU A 86 -22.88 1.69 -4.41
C LEU A 86 -23.70 0.87 -3.41
N GLU A 87 -24.43 -0.15 -3.86
CA GLU A 87 -25.16 -1.05 -2.97
C GLU A 87 -24.18 -1.75 -1.99
N GLY A 88 -23.04 -2.24 -2.50
CA GLY A 88 -21.92 -2.79 -1.73
C GLY A 88 -21.33 -1.87 -0.67
N MET A 89 -21.32 -0.57 -0.93
CA MET A 89 -20.75 0.42 -0.01
C MET A 89 -21.69 0.76 1.16
N PHE A 90 -23.00 0.78 0.94
CA PHE A 90 -23.98 1.26 1.92
C PHE A 90 -24.76 0.15 2.62
N VAL A 91 -24.87 -1.03 2.02
CA VAL A 91 -25.61 -2.16 2.56
C VAL A 91 -24.64 -3.27 2.93
N PRO A 92 -24.36 -3.51 4.22
CA PRO A 92 -23.62 -4.70 4.62
C PRO A 92 -24.53 -5.93 4.47
N TRP A 93 -24.26 -6.79 3.49
CA TRP A 93 -24.89 -8.11 3.38
C TRP A 93 -23.84 -9.22 3.39
N CYS A 94 -24.28 -10.42 3.78
CA CYS A 94 -23.46 -11.60 3.82
C CYS A 94 -24.36 -12.80 3.56
N LYS A 95 -24.54 -13.17 2.29
CA LYS A 95 -25.28 -14.40 1.92
C LYS A 95 -24.31 -15.56 1.89
N GLY A 96 -24.33 -16.40 2.93
CA GLY A 96 -23.52 -17.62 3.00
C GLY A 96 -22.02 -17.38 3.23
N CYS A 97 -21.63 -16.43 4.10
CA CYS A 97 -20.20 -16.21 4.35
C CYS A 97 -19.54 -17.46 4.94
N ASP A 98 -18.60 -17.98 4.18
CA ASP A 98 -17.59 -18.90 4.68
C ASP A 98 -16.62 -18.15 5.62
N SER A 99 -15.94 -18.86 6.53
CA SER A 99 -14.97 -18.28 7.46
C SER A 99 -13.85 -17.51 6.75
N ARG A 100 -13.55 -17.88 5.50
CA ARG A 100 -12.57 -17.20 4.64
C ARG A 100 -12.99 -15.79 4.21
N ALA A 101 -14.26 -15.58 3.86
CA ALA A 101 -14.77 -14.25 3.52
C ALA A 101 -14.72 -13.32 4.75
N LEU A 102 -14.97 -13.87 5.93
CA LEU A 102 -14.84 -13.15 7.19
C LEU A 102 -13.37 -12.82 7.49
N LEU A 103 -12.45 -13.77 7.28
CA LEU A 103 -11.01 -13.51 7.40
C LEU A 103 -10.50 -12.43 6.42
N GLN A 104 -10.97 -12.43 5.17
CA GLN A 104 -10.65 -11.38 4.20
C GLN A 104 -11.21 -10.02 4.65
N ALA A 105 -12.46 -9.97 5.13
CA ALA A 105 -13.04 -8.73 5.65
C ALA A 105 -12.26 -8.18 6.85
N VAL A 106 -11.88 -9.04 7.80
CA VAL A 106 -11.01 -8.67 8.93
C VAL A 106 -9.63 -8.21 8.44
N GLY A 107 -9.08 -8.88 7.42
CA GLY A 107 -7.83 -8.48 6.76
C GLY A 107 -7.90 -7.08 6.15
N ILE A 108 -8.99 -6.74 5.46
CA ILE A 108 -9.23 -5.40 4.90
C ILE A 108 -9.29 -4.36 6.02
N VAL A 109 -10.01 -4.64 7.12
CA VAL A 109 -10.09 -3.73 8.27
C VAL A 109 -8.70 -3.50 8.87
N GLY A 110 -7.90 -4.56 9.03
CA GLY A 110 -6.53 -4.48 9.53
C GLY A 110 -5.58 -3.72 8.61
N ALA A 111 -5.74 -3.90 7.29
CA ALA A 111 -4.97 -3.18 6.27
C ALA A 111 -5.29 -1.69 6.24
N VAL A 112 -6.55 -1.31 6.48
CA VAL A 112 -6.97 0.11 6.51
C VAL A 112 -6.55 0.79 7.82
N ILE A 113 -6.70 0.10 8.96
CA ILE A 113 -6.37 0.65 10.28
C ILE A 113 -4.93 0.29 10.63
N MET A 114 -3.97 0.98 9.98
CA MET A 114 -2.54 0.79 10.25
C MET A 114 -2.13 1.45 11.58
N PRO A 115 -1.71 0.69 12.62
CA PRO A 115 -1.42 1.27 13.93
C PRO A 115 -0.28 2.28 13.91
N HIS A 116 0.72 2.07 13.06
CA HIS A 116 1.87 2.96 12.93
C HIS A 116 1.47 4.35 12.36
N ASN A 117 0.42 4.43 11.54
CA ASN A 117 -0.10 5.71 11.02
C ASN A 117 -0.72 6.58 12.12
N LEU A 118 -1.27 5.98 13.19
CA LEU A 118 -1.79 6.73 14.34
C LEU A 118 -0.65 7.46 15.08
N TYR A 119 0.50 6.79 15.24
CA TYR A 119 1.69 7.40 15.84
C TYR A 119 2.30 8.48 14.94
N LEU A 120 2.37 8.21 13.63
CA LEU A 120 2.86 9.16 12.64
C LEU A 120 2.03 10.44 12.62
N HIS A 121 0.70 10.35 12.50
CA HIS A 121 -0.18 11.52 12.49
C HIS A 121 -0.07 12.31 13.80
N SER A 122 -0.01 11.63 14.94
CA SER A 122 0.16 12.28 16.25
C SER A 122 1.48 13.04 16.37
N ALA A 123 2.55 12.55 15.73
CA ALA A 123 3.85 13.21 15.69
C ALA A 123 3.88 14.38 14.69
N LEU A 124 3.29 14.21 13.50
CA LEU A 124 3.21 15.26 12.48
C LEU A 124 2.41 16.47 12.96
N VAL A 125 1.34 16.26 13.73
CA VAL A 125 0.57 17.36 14.35
C VAL A 125 1.44 18.22 15.29
N LYS A 126 2.49 17.66 15.89
CA LYS A 126 3.44 18.39 16.74
C LYS A 126 4.52 19.15 15.95
N SER A 127 4.67 18.87 14.65
CA SER A 127 5.69 19.53 13.80
C SER A 127 5.33 20.97 13.44
N ARG A 128 4.06 21.35 13.49
CA ARG A 128 3.63 22.74 13.27
C ARG A 128 3.63 23.51 14.60
N ASP A 129 4.22 24.69 14.58
CA ASP A 129 4.30 25.55 15.75
C ASP A 129 2.93 26.17 16.06
N ILE A 130 2.40 25.87 17.24
CA ILE A 130 1.09 26.34 17.70
C ILE A 130 1.24 26.84 19.12
N ASP A 131 0.87 28.11 19.35
CA ASP A 131 0.82 28.70 20.69
C ASP A 131 -0.31 28.05 21.52
N ARG A 132 0.06 27.06 22.33
CA ARG A 132 -0.86 26.29 23.18
C ARG A 132 -1.49 27.11 24.30
N LYS A 133 -1.00 28.33 24.57
CA LYS A 133 -1.56 29.22 25.61
C LYS A 133 -2.85 29.88 25.14
N LYS A 134 -3.08 29.99 23.83
CA LYS A 134 -4.28 30.61 23.24
C LYS A 134 -5.26 29.54 22.78
N ARG A 135 -6.39 29.42 23.48
CA ARG A 135 -7.44 28.41 23.18
C ARG A 135 -7.99 28.54 21.76
N ASP A 136 -8.12 29.75 21.24
CA ASP A 136 -8.64 29.98 19.88
C ASP A 136 -7.69 29.44 18.80
N LYS A 137 -6.38 29.62 18.98
CA LYS A 137 -5.36 29.10 18.06
C LYS A 137 -5.31 27.57 18.05
N VAL A 138 -5.53 26.93 19.20
CA VAL A 138 -5.62 25.47 19.30
C VAL A 138 -6.90 24.97 18.60
N ARG A 139 -8.03 25.67 18.75
CA ARG A 139 -9.28 25.33 18.08
C ARG A 139 -9.16 25.42 16.56
N ASP A 140 -8.56 26.50 16.05
CA ASP A 140 -8.31 26.68 14.62
C ASP A 140 -7.40 25.57 14.09
N ALA A 141 -6.30 25.29 14.79
CA ALA A 141 -5.38 24.21 14.40
C ALA A 141 -6.09 22.84 14.35
N ASN A 142 -6.90 22.50 15.35
CA ASN A 142 -7.68 21.26 15.37
C ASN A 142 -8.65 21.18 14.19
N LYS A 143 -9.30 22.29 13.82
CA LYS A 143 -10.19 22.34 12.65
C LYS A 143 -9.43 22.09 11.36
N TYR A 144 -8.27 22.72 11.17
CA TYR A 144 -7.44 22.51 9.97
C TYR A 144 -6.91 21.08 9.90
N TYR A 145 -6.42 20.53 11.01
CA TYR A 145 -5.97 19.13 11.05
C TYR A 145 -7.10 18.13 10.78
N PHE A 146 -8.30 18.40 11.28
CA PHE A 146 -9.46 17.55 11.00
C PHE A 146 -9.81 17.58 9.51
N ILE A 147 -9.83 18.75 8.88
CA ILE A 147 -10.12 18.88 7.44
C ILE A 147 -9.04 18.19 6.61
N GLU A 148 -7.76 18.41 6.94
CA GLU A 148 -6.62 17.80 6.26
C GLU A 148 -6.67 16.27 6.32
N ALA A 149 -6.88 15.72 7.52
CA ALA A 149 -7.02 14.27 7.72
C ALA A 149 -8.28 13.71 7.04
N ALA A 150 -9.41 14.40 7.11
CA ALA A 150 -10.65 13.96 6.48
C ALA A 150 -10.53 13.88 4.96
N ILE A 151 -9.90 14.88 4.33
CA ILE A 151 -9.67 14.88 2.87
C ILE A 151 -8.71 13.75 2.50
N ALA A 152 -7.60 13.58 3.22
CA ALA A 152 -6.63 12.52 2.94
C ALA A 152 -7.26 11.12 3.06
N LEU A 153 -8.04 10.87 4.11
CA LEU A 153 -8.76 9.61 4.31
C LEU A 153 -9.86 9.40 3.27
N LEU A 154 -10.55 10.45 2.83
CA LEU A 154 -11.55 10.36 1.76
C LEU A 154 -10.90 9.97 0.44
N VAL A 155 -9.75 10.58 0.09
CA VAL A 155 -9.00 10.21 -1.11
C VAL A 155 -8.51 8.76 -1.03
N SER A 156 -7.97 8.35 0.11
CA SER A 156 -7.57 6.96 0.35
C SER A 156 -8.74 5.98 0.21
N PHE A 157 -9.91 6.33 0.75
CA PHE A 157 -11.13 5.55 0.60
C PHE A 157 -11.53 5.39 -0.87
N VAL A 158 -11.53 6.48 -1.65
CA VAL A 158 -11.87 6.44 -3.08
C VAL A 158 -10.89 5.55 -3.86
N ILE A 159 -9.59 5.65 -3.58
CA ILE A 159 -8.57 4.78 -4.21
C ILE A 159 -8.82 3.30 -3.86
N ASN A 160 -9.09 3.00 -2.59
CA ASN A 160 -9.40 1.63 -2.16
C ASN A 160 -10.66 1.09 -2.84
N VAL A 161 -11.71 1.91 -3.00
CA VAL A 161 -12.92 1.53 -3.74
C VAL A 161 -12.59 1.23 -5.20
N PHE A 162 -11.76 2.05 -5.86
CA PHE A 162 -11.34 1.78 -7.24
C PHE A 162 -10.60 0.45 -7.35
N VAL A 163 -9.60 0.22 -6.51
CA VAL A 163 -8.81 -1.02 -6.51
C VAL A 163 -9.72 -2.24 -6.27
N VAL A 164 -10.55 -2.22 -5.23
CA VAL A 164 -11.46 -3.34 -4.91
C VAL A 164 -12.47 -3.58 -6.02
N ALA A 165 -13.07 -2.54 -6.60
CA ALA A 165 -14.05 -2.68 -7.68
C ALA A 165 -13.41 -3.24 -8.97
N VAL A 166 -12.20 -2.78 -9.30
CA VAL A 166 -11.38 -3.28 -10.41
C VAL A 166 -11.06 -4.77 -10.20
N PHE A 167 -10.56 -5.14 -9.03
CA PHE A 167 -10.26 -6.53 -8.71
C PHE A 167 -11.51 -7.41 -8.73
N ALA A 168 -12.62 -6.93 -8.16
CA ALA A 168 -13.89 -7.62 -8.19
C ALA A 168 -14.34 -7.83 -9.63
N HIS A 169 -14.36 -6.81 -10.48
CA HIS A 169 -14.79 -6.97 -11.87
C HIS A 169 -13.89 -7.93 -12.67
N GLY A 170 -12.56 -7.79 -12.54
CA GLY A 170 -11.59 -8.55 -13.31
C GLY A 170 -11.40 -10.00 -12.87
N LEU A 171 -11.49 -10.28 -11.56
CA LEU A 171 -11.30 -11.63 -11.02
C LEU A 171 -12.61 -12.36 -10.70
N TYR A 172 -13.73 -11.68 -10.45
CA TYR A 172 -14.97 -12.38 -10.05
C TYR A 172 -15.48 -13.34 -11.12
N GLN A 173 -15.32 -13.02 -12.40
CA GLN A 173 -15.74 -13.94 -13.48
C GLN A 173 -14.81 -15.17 -13.60
N THR A 174 -13.50 -14.99 -13.42
CA THR A 174 -12.49 -16.07 -13.46
C THR A 174 -12.58 -16.95 -12.21
N THR A 175 -12.80 -16.34 -11.03
CA THR A 175 -13.01 -17.04 -9.76
C THR A 175 -14.23 -17.94 -9.82
N ASN A 176 -15.35 -17.53 -10.44
CA ASN A 176 -16.51 -18.41 -10.57
C ASN A 176 -16.25 -19.63 -11.46
N GLN A 177 -15.39 -19.53 -12.49
CA GLN A 177 -15.04 -20.66 -13.35
C GLN A 177 -13.97 -21.59 -12.72
N GLN A 178 -12.99 -21.03 -12.00
CA GLN A 178 -11.94 -21.81 -11.34
C GLN A 178 -12.38 -22.44 -10.01
N VAL A 179 -13.24 -21.76 -9.25
CA VAL A 179 -13.91 -22.34 -8.06
C VAL A 179 -14.84 -23.49 -8.44
N GLN A 180 -15.33 -23.53 -9.69
CA GLN A 180 -16.10 -24.67 -10.20
C GLN A 180 -15.23 -25.93 -10.45
N ASN A 181 -13.90 -25.78 -10.48
CA ASN A 181 -12.92 -26.85 -10.73
C ASN A 181 -12.07 -27.20 -9.48
N ASP A 182 -12.51 -26.87 -8.27
CA ASP A 182 -11.79 -27.13 -6.99
C ASP A 182 -10.37 -26.54 -6.87
N GLU A 183 -9.95 -25.70 -7.82
CA GLU A 183 -8.64 -25.05 -7.79
C GLU A 183 -8.79 -23.64 -7.20
N TYR A 184 -8.33 -23.50 -5.96
CA TYR A 184 -8.47 -22.30 -5.15
C TYR A 184 -7.81 -21.09 -5.81
N VAL A 185 -8.56 -20.01 -6.00
CA VAL A 185 -8.01 -18.77 -6.56
C VAL A 185 -7.41 -17.92 -5.45
N ASP A 186 -6.09 -18.04 -5.28
CA ASP A 186 -5.33 -17.03 -4.52
C ASP A 186 -5.26 -15.75 -5.36
N ALA A 187 -5.88 -14.67 -4.87
CA ALA A 187 -6.02 -13.40 -5.58
C ALA A 187 -4.73 -12.59 -5.48
N ASP A 188 -3.72 -13.01 -6.24
CA ASP A 188 -2.42 -12.34 -6.25
C ASP A 188 -2.44 -11.08 -7.15
N LEU A 189 -1.64 -10.07 -6.77
CA LEU A 189 -1.43 -8.83 -7.52
C LEU A 189 -1.02 -9.12 -8.97
N TYR A 190 -0.26 -10.20 -9.18
CA TYR A 190 0.13 -10.67 -10.50
C TYR A 190 -1.05 -11.23 -11.30
N LYS A 191 -1.90 -12.07 -10.70
CA LYS A 191 -3.09 -12.62 -11.38
C LYS A 191 -4.06 -11.52 -11.76
N GLY A 192 -4.29 -10.56 -10.85
CA GLY A 192 -5.00 -9.32 -11.14
C GLY A 192 -4.45 -8.61 -12.36
N ALA A 193 -3.16 -8.27 -12.37
CA ALA A 193 -2.54 -7.63 -13.52
C ALA A 193 -2.67 -8.44 -14.83
N SER A 194 -2.56 -9.78 -14.76
CA SER A 194 -2.61 -10.65 -15.94
C SER A 194 -4.00 -10.75 -16.57
N SER A 195 -5.07 -10.89 -15.77
CA SER A 195 -6.46 -10.87 -16.27
C SER A 195 -6.78 -9.54 -16.95
N TRP A 196 -6.21 -8.46 -16.42
CA TRP A 196 -6.36 -7.12 -16.95
C TRP A 196 -5.60 -6.92 -18.27
N VAL A 197 -4.39 -7.46 -18.41
CA VAL A 197 -3.64 -7.49 -19.68
C VAL A 197 -4.45 -8.16 -20.79
N CYS A 198 -5.07 -9.31 -20.49
CA CYS A 198 -5.88 -10.05 -21.47
C CYS A 198 -7.12 -9.26 -21.94
N THR A 199 -7.66 -8.37 -21.10
CA THR A 199 -8.91 -7.67 -21.37
C THR A 199 -8.69 -6.27 -21.97
N TYR A 200 -7.69 -5.53 -21.50
CA TYR A 200 -7.45 -4.11 -21.84
C TYR A 200 -6.10 -3.84 -22.50
N GLY A 201 -5.27 -4.87 -22.67
CA GLY A 201 -3.99 -4.80 -23.35
C GLY A 201 -2.81 -4.35 -22.47
N LEU A 202 -1.64 -4.22 -23.10
CA LEU A 202 -0.37 -3.93 -22.41
C LEU A 202 -0.32 -2.56 -21.74
N ALA A 203 -1.07 -1.57 -22.24
CA ALA A 203 -1.07 -0.22 -21.68
C ALA A 203 -1.64 -0.19 -20.25
N ALA A 204 -2.74 -0.92 -19.99
CA ALA A 204 -3.34 -1.03 -18.67
C ALA A 204 -2.39 -1.70 -17.65
N MET A 205 -1.64 -2.72 -18.10
CA MET A 205 -0.62 -3.36 -17.25
C MET A 205 0.43 -2.37 -16.74
N TYR A 206 0.92 -1.49 -17.61
CA TYR A 206 1.92 -0.49 -17.23
C TYR A 206 1.33 0.57 -16.30
N ILE A 207 0.10 1.02 -16.55
CA ILE A 207 -0.60 1.99 -15.70
C ILE A 207 -0.81 1.40 -14.29
N TRP A 208 -1.28 0.15 -14.23
CA TRP A 208 -1.43 -0.61 -12.99
C TRP A 208 -0.11 -0.76 -12.23
N ALA A 209 0.96 -1.16 -12.92
CA ALA A 209 2.26 -1.36 -12.31
C ALA A 209 2.85 -0.04 -11.78
N VAL A 210 2.67 1.07 -12.48
CA VAL A 210 3.04 2.42 -11.97
C VAL A 210 2.25 2.77 -10.72
N GLY A 211 0.95 2.45 -10.66
CA GLY A 211 0.12 2.65 -9.48
C GLY A 211 0.61 1.86 -8.27
N ILE A 212 0.90 0.56 -8.44
CA ILE A 212 1.48 -0.28 -7.38
C ILE A 212 2.85 0.22 -6.95
N LEU A 213 3.71 0.62 -7.90
CA LEU A 213 5.01 1.18 -7.60
C LEU A 213 4.84 2.42 -6.70
N ALA A 214 3.99 3.37 -7.08
CA ALA A 214 3.73 4.57 -6.30
C ALA A 214 3.19 4.26 -4.88
N ALA A 215 2.35 3.24 -4.74
CA ALA A 215 1.83 2.79 -3.45
C ALA A 215 2.95 2.23 -2.55
N GLY A 216 3.80 1.35 -3.09
CA GLY A 216 4.94 0.77 -2.36
C GLY A 216 5.93 1.84 -1.90
N GLN A 217 6.23 2.82 -2.77
CA GLN A 217 7.08 3.96 -2.45
C GLN A 217 6.51 4.81 -1.30
N SER A 218 5.22 5.14 -1.36
CA SER A 218 4.57 5.96 -0.35
C SER A 218 4.59 5.28 1.02
N SER A 219 4.29 3.99 1.08
CA SER A 219 4.18 3.26 2.34
C SER A 219 5.54 3.06 3.01
N THR A 220 6.60 2.85 2.22
CA THR A 220 8.00 2.78 2.68
C THR A 220 8.39 4.01 3.48
N MET A 221 8.06 5.18 2.94
CA MET A 221 8.38 6.45 3.59
C MET A 221 7.56 6.64 4.87
N THR A 222 6.26 6.33 4.88
CA THR A 222 5.44 6.46 6.09
C THR A 222 5.87 5.49 7.20
N GLY A 223 6.23 4.26 6.85
CA GLY A 223 6.72 3.25 7.81
C GLY A 223 8.01 3.68 8.52
N THR A 224 8.95 4.28 7.77
CA THR A 224 10.22 4.75 8.34
C THR A 224 10.04 5.93 9.29
N TYR A 225 9.18 6.90 8.96
CA TYR A 225 8.84 8.01 9.88
C TYR A 225 8.08 7.53 11.11
N ALA A 226 7.02 6.73 10.91
CA ALA A 226 6.23 6.18 12.01
C ALA A 226 7.11 5.40 12.99
N GLY A 227 8.03 4.63 12.42
CA GLY A 227 9.05 3.94 13.17
C GLY A 227 9.92 4.88 13.98
N GLN A 228 10.50 5.91 13.35
CA GLN A 228 11.40 6.85 14.02
C GLN A 228 10.74 7.45 15.27
N PHE A 229 9.50 7.94 15.13
CA PHE A 229 8.74 8.50 16.24
C PHE A 229 8.44 7.48 17.33
N THR A 230 8.19 6.23 16.95
CA THR A 230 7.93 5.14 17.91
C THR A 230 9.20 4.79 18.72
N MET A 231 10.36 4.65 18.08
CA MET A 231 11.62 4.38 18.80
C MET A 231 12.03 5.54 19.70
N GLU A 232 12.01 6.77 19.19
CA GLU A 232 12.41 7.94 19.96
C GLU A 232 11.43 8.19 21.12
N GLY A 233 10.14 7.94 20.90
CA GLY A 233 9.11 8.11 21.92
C GLY A 233 9.09 7.03 23.01
N PHE A 234 9.18 5.75 22.63
CA PHE A 234 9.04 4.63 23.59
C PHE A 234 10.37 4.10 24.11
N LEU A 235 11.39 3.99 23.27
CA LEU A 235 12.69 3.40 23.62
C LEU A 235 13.76 4.45 23.93
N ASN A 236 13.44 5.75 23.74
CA ASN A 236 14.35 6.89 23.87
C ASN A 236 15.71 6.66 23.16
N LEU A 237 15.68 5.87 22.09
CA LEU A 237 16.84 5.44 21.32
C LEU A 237 16.96 6.34 20.09
N GLN A 238 17.94 7.25 20.15
CA GLN A 238 18.23 8.21 19.09
C GLN A 238 19.13 7.56 18.03
N TRP A 239 18.52 6.76 17.14
CA TRP A 239 19.22 6.22 15.97
C TRP A 239 19.20 7.22 14.81
N ALA A 240 20.33 7.34 14.11
CA ALA A 240 20.34 8.04 12.83
C ALA A 240 19.37 7.37 11.85
N ARG A 241 18.49 8.15 11.21
CA ARG A 241 17.44 7.68 10.29
C ARG A 241 17.96 6.65 9.28
N TRP A 242 19.13 6.89 8.69
CA TRP A 242 19.72 5.97 7.71
C TRP A 242 20.04 4.57 8.25
N LYS A 243 20.45 4.45 9.53
CA LYS A 243 20.94 3.21 10.12
C LYS A 243 19.73 2.34 10.37
N ARG A 244 18.68 3.00 10.85
CA ARG A 244 17.39 2.41 11.10
C ARG A 244 16.73 1.93 9.82
N VAL A 245 16.60 2.77 8.80
CA VAL A 245 15.97 2.42 7.52
C VAL A 245 16.68 1.21 6.92
N LEU A 246 18.01 1.23 6.84
CA LEU A 246 18.79 0.10 6.36
C LEU A 246 18.58 -1.17 7.20
N PHE A 247 18.54 -1.03 8.52
CA PHE A 247 18.34 -2.16 9.43
C PHE A 247 16.95 -2.79 9.28
N THR A 248 15.87 -2.00 9.32
CA THR A 248 14.49 -2.51 9.17
C THR A 248 14.27 -3.11 7.79
N ARG A 249 14.82 -2.47 6.75
CA ARG A 249 14.76 -2.98 5.37
C ARG A 249 15.55 -4.26 5.19
N THR A 250 16.72 -4.40 5.80
CA THR A 250 17.48 -5.66 5.75
C THR A 250 16.67 -6.79 6.37
N ILE A 251 16.03 -6.53 7.51
CA ILE A 251 15.18 -7.53 8.19
C ILE A 251 13.94 -7.88 7.36
N ALA A 252 13.34 -6.94 6.64
CA ALA A 252 12.19 -7.20 5.77
C ALA A 252 12.58 -7.89 4.45
N ILE A 253 13.72 -7.53 3.87
CA ILE A 253 14.18 -8.03 2.57
C ILE A 253 14.68 -9.47 2.67
N VAL A 254 15.38 -9.86 3.74
CA VAL A 254 15.90 -11.23 3.90
C VAL A 254 14.81 -12.30 3.78
N PRO A 255 13.71 -12.28 4.56
CA PRO A 255 12.64 -13.29 4.44
C PRO A 255 11.94 -13.19 3.09
N THR A 256 11.73 -11.98 2.56
CA THR A 256 11.08 -11.78 1.26
C THR A 256 11.91 -12.32 0.10
N PHE A 257 13.23 -12.11 0.15
CA PHE A 257 14.18 -12.65 -0.81
C PHE A 257 14.25 -14.16 -0.73
N CYS A 258 14.36 -14.73 0.48
CA CYS A 258 14.32 -16.19 0.66
C CYS A 258 13.04 -16.77 0.08
N LEU A 259 11.88 -16.20 0.40
CA LEU A 259 10.60 -16.65 -0.16
C LEU A 259 10.60 -16.56 -1.69
N ALA A 260 10.97 -15.42 -2.27
CA ALA A 260 11.00 -15.24 -3.73
C ALA A 260 12.04 -16.13 -4.45
N PHE A 261 13.13 -16.49 -3.76
CA PHE A 261 14.17 -17.36 -4.29
C PHE A 261 13.77 -18.83 -4.22
N PHE A 262 13.20 -19.27 -3.08
CA PHE A 262 12.78 -20.65 -2.87
C PHE A 262 11.44 -20.98 -3.53
N SER A 263 10.50 -20.03 -3.66
CA SER A 263 9.25 -20.26 -4.39
C SER A 263 9.45 -20.51 -5.88
N ASN A 264 10.60 -20.09 -6.45
CA ASN A 264 11.00 -20.45 -7.82
C ASN A 264 11.43 -21.93 -7.97
N LEU A 265 11.49 -22.73 -6.88
CA LEU A 265 11.91 -24.14 -6.92
C LEU A 265 10.79 -25.15 -6.62
N GLU A 266 9.63 -24.74 -6.09
CA GLU A 266 8.58 -25.70 -5.67
C GLU A 266 7.20 -25.49 -6.34
N ASP A 267 6.88 -24.32 -6.93
CA ASP A 267 5.55 -24.06 -7.54
C ASP A 267 5.44 -24.34 -9.07
N LEU A 268 6.38 -25.11 -9.64
CA LEU A 268 6.28 -25.60 -11.03
C LEU A 268 6.12 -27.13 -11.12
N THR A 269 6.03 -27.81 -9.97
CA THR A 269 5.81 -29.26 -9.92
C THR A 269 4.99 -29.66 -8.69
N VAL A 270 3.72 -29.26 -8.63
CA VAL A 270 2.58 -30.14 -8.23
C VAL A 270 1.32 -29.61 -8.88
#